data_AF-A0A7S3JHG2-F1
#
_entry.id   AF-A0A7S3JHG2-F1
#
_cell.length_a   1.000
_cell.length_b   1.000
_cell.length_c   1.000
_cell.angle_alpha   90.00
_cell.angle_beta   90.00
_cell.angle_gamma   90.00
#
_symmetry.space_group_name_H-M   'P 1'
#
loop_
_entity.id
_entity.type
_entity.pdbx_description
1 polymer ?
#
loop_
_entity_poly.entity_id
_entity_poly.type
_entity_poly.pdbx_seq_one_letter_code
_entity_poly.pdbx_strand_id
1 'polypeptide(L)'
;ELKDKDGNLTGHLVGILNRSLTLLNNGIKPVWVFDGKPPELKSDELEERKERKRKAEEDYENAKESGDLEQAQKMAQRTIRVSAEMTADAKKLLTLAGIPIVEAPTEAEAQC
;
A
#
# COMPACT_ATOMS: atom_id res chain seq x y z
N GLU A 1 4.32 -11.51 8.19
CA GLU A 1 4.16 -10.05 8.00
C GLU A 1 5.01 -9.31 9.03
N LEU A 2 5.60 -8.17 8.67
CA LEU A 2 6.31 -7.33 9.64
C LEU A 2 5.29 -6.45 10.36
N LYS A 3 5.26 -6.54 11.70
CA LYS A 3 4.38 -5.78 12.58
C LYS A 3 5.20 -5.15 13.71
N ASP A 4 4.76 -4.01 14.22
CA ASP A 4 5.32 -3.45 15.46
C ASP A 4 4.75 -4.17 16.70
N LYS A 5 5.17 -3.73 17.89
CA LYS A 5 4.71 -4.27 19.18
C LYS A 5 3.21 -4.09 19.43
N ASP A 6 2.58 -3.13 18.76
CA ASP A 6 1.17 -2.78 18.90
C ASP A 6 0.31 -3.47 17.82
N GLY A 7 0.94 -4.21 16.91
CA GLY A 7 0.30 -4.99 15.84
C GLY A 7 0.14 -4.24 14.51
N ASN A 8 0.64 -3.00 14.40
CA ASN A 8 0.55 -2.22 13.16
C ASN A 8 1.47 -2.79 12.09
N LEU A 9 1.02 -2.82 10.84
CA LEU A 9 1.79 -3.32 9.71
C LEU A 9 2.95 -2.38 9.37
N THR A 10 4.19 -2.86 9.43
CA THR A 10 5.40 -2.05 9.17
C THR A 10 6.12 -2.39 7.87
N GLY A 11 5.67 -3.45 7.17
CA GLY A 11 6.33 -3.93 5.94
C GLY A 11 6.45 -2.87 4.84
N HIS A 12 5.47 -1.97 4.73
CA HIS A 12 5.48 -0.86 3.77
C HIS A 12 6.63 0.14 4.01
N LEU A 13 6.93 0.46 5.27
CA LEU A 13 8.02 1.37 5.65
C LEU A 13 9.39 0.76 5.37
N VAL A 14 9.57 -0.52 5.73
CA VAL A 14 10.81 -1.25 5.48
C VAL A 14 11.07 -1.37 3.97
N GLY A 15 10.03 -1.70 3.20
CA GLY A 15 10.12 -1.83 1.74
C GLY A 15 10.53 -0.53 1.06
N ILE A 16 9.84 0.57 1.35
CA ILE A 16 10.09 1.86 0.69
C ILE A 16 11.47 2.43 1.05
N LEU A 17 11.91 2.27 2.30
CA LEU A 17 13.23 2.71 2.74
C LEU A 17 14.34 1.92 2.07
N ASN A 18 14.29 0.59 2.13
CA ASN A 18 15.32 -0.27 1.55
C ASN A 18 15.41 -0.09 0.03
N ARG A 19 14.27 0.08 -0.65
CA ARG A 19 14.23 0.39 -2.09
C ARG A 19 14.92 1.71 -2.38
N SER A 20 14.62 2.75 -1.61
CA SER A 20 15.22 4.07 -1.78
C SER A 20 16.73 4.04 -1.55
N LEU A 21 17.19 3.38 -0.49
CA LEU A 21 18.62 3.20 -0.20
C LEU A 21 19.32 2.43 -1.32
N THR A 22 18.69 1.39 -1.86
CA THR A 22 19.24 0.65 -3.00
C THR A 22 19.42 1.55 -4.22
N LEU A 23 18.43 2.39 -4.55
CA LEU A 23 18.53 3.33 -5.67
C LEU A 23 19.67 4.34 -5.44
N LEU A 24 19.73 4.94 -4.25
CA LEU A 24 20.77 5.90 -3.88
C LEU A 24 22.17 5.28 -3.92
N ASN A 25 22.34 4.05 -3.42
CA ASN A 25 23.61 3.31 -3.46
C ASN A 25 24.09 3.02 -4.89
N ASN A 26 23.16 2.95 -5.85
CA ASN A 26 23.46 2.80 -7.27
C ASN A 26 23.57 4.16 -7.99
N GLY A 27 23.64 5.28 -7.26
CA GLY A 27 23.76 6.62 -7.83
C GLY A 27 22.47 7.18 -8.45
N ILE A 28 21.34 6.49 -8.32
CA ILE A 28 20.03 6.95 -8.77
C ILE A 28 19.44 7.86 -7.70
N LYS A 29 18.95 9.04 -8.09
CA LYS A 29 18.29 9.99 -7.19
C LYS A 29 16.77 9.84 -7.30
N PRO A 30 16.12 9.04 -6.44
CA PRO A 30 14.68 8.82 -6.53
C PRO A 30 13.89 10.05 -6.08
N VAL A 31 12.73 10.24 -6.71
CA VAL A 31 11.63 11.08 -6.23
C VAL A 31 10.42 10.16 -6.12
N TRP A 32 9.74 10.17 -4.98
CA TRP A 32 8.51 9.38 -4.81
C TRP A 32 7.28 10.23 -5.08
N VAL A 33 6.40 9.76 -5.97
CA VAL A 33 5.14 10.43 -6.29
C VAL A 33 3.99 9.68 -5.63
N PHE A 34 3.16 10.40 -4.89
CA PHE A 34 1.98 9.86 -4.21
C PHE A 34 0.71 10.35 -4.90
N ASP A 35 -0.29 9.47 -5.00
CA ASP A 35 -1.61 9.82 -5.50
C ASP A 35 -2.25 10.94 -4.67
N GLY A 36 -2.97 11.82 -5.38
CA GLY A 36 -3.84 12.84 -4.81
C GLY A 36 -5.29 12.37 -4.73
N LYS A 37 -6.23 13.31 -4.96
CA LYS A 37 -7.65 12.99 -4.94
C LYS A 37 -8.01 12.27 -6.25
N PRO A 38 -8.58 11.04 -6.20
CA PRO A 38 -9.00 10.35 -7.41
C PRO A 38 -10.07 11.18 -8.16
N PRO A 39 -10.02 11.23 -9.51
CA PRO A 39 -10.98 11.99 -10.31
C PRO A 39 -12.38 11.34 -10.24
N GLU A 40 -13.43 12.15 -10.37
CA GLU A 40 -14.82 11.69 -10.24
C GLU A 40 -15.20 10.61 -11.25
N LEU A 41 -14.56 10.61 -12.43
CA LEU A 41 -14.73 9.61 -13.49
C LEU A 41 -14.23 8.20 -13.11
N LYS A 42 -13.52 8.03 -11.99
CA LYS A 42 -13.06 6.72 -11.45
C LYS A 42 -13.97 6.15 -10.36
N SER A 43 -15.15 6.73 -10.13
CA SER A 43 -16.13 6.22 -9.15
C SER A 43 -16.46 4.75 -9.37
N ASP A 44 -16.67 4.36 -10.62
CA ASP A 44 -17.19 3.04 -10.99
C ASP A 44 -16.11 1.97 -10.83
N GLU A 45 -14.88 2.27 -11.24
CA GLU A 45 -13.73 1.38 -11.03
C GLU A 45 -13.37 1.25 -9.53
N LEU A 46 -13.52 2.34 -8.76
CA LEU A 46 -13.36 2.31 -7.31
C LEU A 46 -14.44 1.46 -6.64
N GLU A 47 -15.68 1.49 -7.13
CA GLU A 47 -16.77 0.62 -6.66
C GLU A 47 -16.51 -0.84 -6.99
N GLU A 48 -16.15 -1.17 -8.24
CA GLU A 48 -15.78 -2.54 -8.59
C GLU A 48 -14.61 -3.05 -7.74
N ARG A 49 -13.62 -2.19 -7.47
CA ARG A 49 -12.48 -2.56 -6.63
C ARG A 49 -12.90 -2.73 -5.16
N LYS A 50 -13.90 -1.99 -4.66
CA LYS A 50 -14.50 -2.24 -3.34
C LYS A 50 -15.28 -3.56 -3.32
N GLU A 51 -16.01 -3.88 -4.38
CA GLU A 51 -16.83 -5.09 -4.45
C GLU A 51 -15.97 -6.36 -4.57
N ARG A 52 -14.92 -6.33 -5.41
CA ARG A 52 -13.91 -7.41 -5.47
C ARG A 52 -13.23 -7.62 -4.11
N LYS A 53 -13.02 -6.56 -3.33
CA LYS A 53 -12.45 -6.63 -1.98
C LYS A 53 -13.41 -7.23 -0.97
N ARG A 54 -14.69 -6.83 -0.99
CA ARG A 54 -15.73 -7.41 -0.12
C ARG A 54 -15.83 -8.92 -0.31
N LYS A 55 -15.82 -9.37 -1.58
CA LYS A 55 -15.79 -10.81 -1.90
C LYS A 55 -14.53 -11.50 -1.37
N ALA A 56 -13.36 -10.88 -1.49
CA ALA A 56 -12.12 -11.45 -0.96
C ALA A 56 -12.08 -11.53 0.59
N GLU A 57 -12.71 -10.59 1.29
CA GLU A 57 -12.89 -10.63 2.75
C GLU A 57 -13.88 -11.73 3.16
N GLU A 58 -15.00 -11.89 2.45
CA GLU A 58 -15.96 -12.98 2.66
C GLU A 58 -15.30 -14.36 2.43
N ASP A 59 -14.56 -14.51 1.32
CA ASP A 59 -13.82 -15.73 1.00
C ASP A 59 -12.75 -16.04 2.06
N TYR A 60 -12.12 -15.02 2.63
CA TYR A 60 -11.13 -15.18 3.70
C TYR A 60 -11.76 -15.70 5.00
N GLU A 61 -12.88 -15.12 5.45
CA GLU A 61 -13.56 -15.58 6.65
C GLU A 61 -14.14 -16.99 6.45
N ASN A 62 -14.71 -17.29 5.28
CA ASN A 62 -15.19 -18.64 4.95
C ASN A 62 -14.05 -19.68 4.95
N ALA A 63 -12.88 -19.36 4.40
CA ALA A 63 -11.70 -20.24 4.41
C ALA A 63 -11.13 -20.44 5.82
N LYS A 64 -11.23 -19.43 6.68
CA LYS A 64 -10.82 -19.49 8.07
C LYS A 64 -11.78 -20.34 8.91
N GLU A 65 -13.09 -20.24 8.68
CA GLU A 65 -14.11 -21.09 9.32
C GLU A 65 -14.03 -22.55 8.87
N SER A 66 -13.71 -22.81 7.60
CA SER A 66 -13.56 -24.17 7.06
C SER A 66 -12.27 -24.87 7.49
N GLY A 67 -11.34 -24.15 8.11
CA GLY A 67 -10.04 -24.67 8.55
C GLY A 67 -9.01 -24.84 7.42
N ASP A 68 -9.28 -24.31 6.22
CA ASP A 68 -8.33 -24.30 5.11
C ASP A 68 -7.32 -23.15 5.28
N LEU A 69 -6.28 -23.44 6.06
CA LEU A 69 -5.22 -22.48 6.39
C LEU A 69 -4.43 -22.00 5.16
N GLU A 70 -4.32 -22.82 4.11
CA GLU A 70 -3.57 -22.46 2.89
C GLU A 70 -4.36 -21.45 2.06
N GLN A 71 -5.66 -21.71 1.87
CA GLN A 71 -6.56 -20.78 1.19
C GLN A 71 -6.74 -19.48 1.97
N ALA A 72 -6.86 -19.56 3.31
CA ALA A 72 -6.93 -18.38 4.18
C ALA A 72 -5.67 -17.49 4.05
N GLN A 73 -4.45 -18.08 4.07
CA GLN A 73 -3.22 -17.28 3.87
C GLN A 73 -3.16 -16.61 2.50
N LYS A 74 -3.60 -17.30 1.44
CA LYS A 74 -3.63 -16.77 0.08
C LYS A 74 -4.61 -15.59 -0.05
N MET A 75 -5.76 -15.67 0.60
CA MET A 75 -6.75 -14.59 0.60
C MET A 75 -6.33 -13.42 1.51
N ALA A 76 -5.66 -13.70 2.64
CA ALA A 76 -5.11 -12.66 3.53
C ALA A 76 -4.13 -11.72 2.81
N GLN A 77 -3.30 -12.23 1.90
CA GLN A 77 -2.39 -11.38 1.11
C GLN A 77 -3.14 -10.42 0.17
N ARG A 78 -4.36 -10.78 -0.25
CA ARG A 78 -5.20 -9.98 -1.15
C ARG A 78 -6.01 -8.91 -0.41
N THR A 79 -6.16 -9.04 0.91
CA THR A 79 -6.91 -8.09 1.74
C THR A 79 -6.04 -6.96 2.30
N ILE A 80 -4.71 -7.02 2.14
CA ILE A 80 -3.80 -5.95 2.62
C ILE A 80 -4.18 -4.62 1.98
N ARG A 81 -4.67 -3.71 2.80
CA ARG A 81 -5.09 -2.37 2.40
C ARG A 81 -4.02 -1.37 2.79
N VAL A 82 -3.54 -0.61 1.81
CA VAL A 82 -2.82 0.64 2.09
C VAL A 82 -3.83 1.63 2.67
N SER A 83 -3.70 1.94 3.95
CA SER A 83 -4.51 2.96 4.61
C SER A 83 -3.95 4.36 4.37
N ALA A 84 -4.75 5.39 4.61
CA ALA A 84 -4.28 6.77 4.56
C ALA A 84 -3.15 7.02 5.57
N GLU A 85 -3.20 6.36 6.73
CA GLU A 85 -2.17 6.42 7.77
C GLU A 85 -0.85 5.80 7.29
N MET A 86 -0.88 4.63 6.66
CA MET A 86 0.31 4.00 6.08
C MET A 86 0.97 4.89 5.02
N THR A 87 0.16 5.58 4.20
CA THR A 87 0.66 6.56 3.24
C THR A 87 1.30 7.76 3.94
N ALA A 88 0.67 8.28 4.99
CA ALA A 88 1.20 9.40 5.77
C ALA A 88 2.53 9.03 6.46
N ASP A 89 2.63 7.83 7.03
CA ASP A 89 3.86 7.32 7.66
C ASP A 89 4.97 7.14 6.64
N ALA A 90 4.67 6.61 5.45
CA ALA A 90 5.64 6.50 4.36
C ALA A 90 6.16 7.87 3.89
N LYS A 91 5.26 8.86 3.69
CA LYS A 91 5.64 10.25 3.34
C LYS A 91 6.54 10.86 4.42
N LYS A 92 6.19 10.69 5.69
CA LYS A 92 6.97 11.17 6.83
C LYS A 92 8.36 10.54 6.88
N LEU A 93 8.45 9.23 6.69
CA LEU A 93 9.72 8.49 6.65
C LEU A 93 10.64 9.02 5.55
N LEU A 94 10.14 9.14 4.31
CA LEU A 94 10.91 9.62 3.17
C LEU A 94 11.40 11.06 3.39
N THR A 95 10.53 11.92 3.92
CA THR A 95 10.86 13.31 4.25
C THR A 95 11.99 13.37 5.28
N LEU A 96 11.91 12.58 6.36
CA LEU A 96 12.95 12.50 7.39
C LEU A 96 14.26 11.92 6.85
N ALA A 97 14.18 10.99 5.89
CA ALA A 97 15.34 10.43 5.20
C ALA A 97 15.96 11.38 4.15
N GLY A 98 15.39 12.58 3.94
CA GLY A 98 15.86 13.56 2.96
C GLY A 98 15.57 13.17 1.51
N ILE A 99 14.62 12.26 1.28
CA ILE A 99 14.21 11.82 -0.05
C ILE A 99 13.04 12.69 -0.51
N PRO A 100 13.12 13.34 -1.69
CA PRO A 100 12.05 14.20 -2.17
C PRO A 100 10.77 13.41 -2.47
N ILE A 101 9.64 14.02 -2.13
CA ILE A 101 8.30 13.51 -2.41
C ILE A 101 7.49 14.53 -3.19
N VAL A 102 6.57 14.06 -4.04
CA VAL A 102 5.60 14.86 -4.79
C VAL A 102 4.21 14.30 -4.53
N GLU A 103 3.24 15.18 -4.31
CA GLU A 103 1.82 14.81 -4.30
C GLU A 103 1.20 15.17 -5.64
N ALA A 104 0.73 14.16 -6.37
CA ALA A 104 0.02 14.39 -7.61
C ALA A 104 -1.36 15.03 -7.33
N PRO A 105 -1.92 15.83 -8.24
CA PRO A 105 -3.28 16.34 -8.09
C PRO A 105 -4.32 15.22 -8.16
N THR A 106 -4.05 14.20 -8.98
CA THR A 106 -4.91 13.04 -9.18
C THR A 106 -4.09 11.75 -9.06
N GLU A 107 -3.60 11.20 -10.15
CA GLU A 107 -2.89 9.92 -10.20
C GLU A 107 -1.40 10.14 -10.34
N ALA A 108 -0.60 9.42 -9.55
CA ALA A 108 0.85 9.46 -9.57
C ALA A 108 1.39 9.05 -10.95
N GLU A 109 0.76 8.07 -11.60
CA GLU A 109 1.13 7.62 -12.95
C GLU A 109 0.93 8.71 -14.00
N ALA A 110 -0.05 9.61 -13.83
CA ALA A 110 -0.26 10.73 -14.74
C ALA A 110 0.77 11.87 -14.55
N GLN A 111 1.49 11.86 -13.42
CA GLN A 111 2.46 12.89 -13.03
C GLN A 111 3.92 12.48 -13.33
N CYS A 112 4.18 11.18 -13.53
CA CYS A 112 5.51 10.60 -13.80
C CYS A 112 5.77 10.44 -15.31
#